data_AF-A0A9E4HUN2-F1
#
_entry.id   AF-A0A9E4HUN2-F1
#
_cell.length_a   1.000
_cell.length_b   1.000
_cell.length_c   1.000
_cell.angle_alpha   90.00
_cell.angle_beta   90.00
_cell.angle_gamma   90.00
#
_symmetry.space_group_name_H-M   'P 1'
#
loop_
_entity.id
_entity.type
_entity.pdbx_description
1 polymer ?
#
loop_
_entity_poly.entity_id
_entity_poly.type
_entity_poly.pdbx_seq_one_letter_code
_entity_poly.pdbx_strand_id
1 'polypeptide(L)' 'MRHLLHSIKEPVVCSKCYDEVASGQTDAGSLQHYAALDVGFTDRGLQVWCRRHELNVVHVDFDGMALDADFRCLEKTASE' A
#
# COMPACT_ATOMS: atom_id res chain seq x y z
N MET A 1 18.25 -0.27 -8.77
CA MET A 1 17.98 1.08 -8.20
C MET A 1 16.69 1.70 -8.72
N ARG A 2 16.33 1.57 -10.02
CA ARG A 2 15.02 2.06 -10.51
C ARG A 2 13.82 1.50 -9.72
N HIS A 3 13.95 0.28 -9.19
CA HIS A 3 12.95 -0.38 -8.35
C HIS A 3 12.69 0.30 -6.99
N LEU A 4 13.57 1.20 -6.56
CA LEU A 4 13.42 1.98 -5.32
C LEU A 4 12.72 3.34 -5.53
N LEU A 5 12.47 3.73 -6.77
CA LEU A 5 11.70 4.93 -7.09
C LEU A 5 10.21 4.59 -7.24
N HIS A 6 9.35 5.61 -7.14
CA HIS A 6 7.90 5.44 -7.28
C HIS A 6 7.52 4.84 -8.64
N SER A 7 7.13 3.57 -8.63
CA SER A 7 6.78 2.78 -9.83
C SER A 7 5.44 2.03 -9.68
N ILE A 8 4.65 2.37 -8.66
CA ILE A 8 3.32 1.80 -8.40
C ILE A 8 2.38 2.20 -9.54
N LYS A 9 1.72 1.21 -10.15
CA LYS A 9 0.71 1.41 -11.21
C LYS A 9 -0.72 1.41 -10.66
N GLU A 10 -0.98 0.55 -9.68
CA GLU A 10 -2.29 0.38 -9.06
C GLU A 10 -2.11 0.33 -7.54
N PRO A 11 -2.87 1.12 -6.77
CA PRO A 11 -2.79 1.10 -5.32
C PRO A 11 -3.47 -0.14 -4.75
N VAL A 12 -2.92 -0.69 -3.68
CA VAL A 12 -3.54 -1.76 -2.89
C VAL A 12 -4.50 -1.13 -1.90
N VAL A 13 -5.81 -1.33 -2.05
CA VAL A 13 -6.87 -0.77 -1.19
C VAL A 13 -7.97 -1.80 -0.92
N CYS A 14 -8.79 -1.58 0.10
CA CYS A 14 -9.99 -2.41 0.26
C CYS A 14 -11.05 -2.09 -0.80
N SER A 15 -11.92 -3.06 -1.08
CA SER A 15 -13.05 -2.89 -1.99
C SER A 15 -13.97 -1.74 -1.59
N LYS A 16 -14.22 -1.56 -0.29
CA LYS A 16 -15.08 -0.47 0.20
C LYS A 16 -14.51 0.92 -0.12
N CYS A 17 -13.20 1.14 0.12
CA CYS A 17 -12.54 2.39 -0.27
C CYS A 17 -12.62 2.60 -1.79
N TYR A 18 -12.48 1.54 -2.57
CA TYR A 18 -12.61 1.62 -4.02
C TYR A 18 -14.01 2.08 -4.42
N ASP A 19 -15.06 1.42 -3.91
CA ASP A 19 -16.45 1.69 -4.26
C ASP A 19 -16.88 3.10 -3.83
N GLU A 20 -16.47 3.55 -2.64
CA GLU A 20 -16.79 4.90 -2.12
C GLU A 20 -16.16 6.00 -2.99
N VAL A 21 -14.89 5.84 -3.39
CA VAL A 21 -14.22 6.81 -4.27
C VAL A 21 -14.80 6.73 -5.69
N ALA A 22 -15.04 5.53 -6.22
CA ALA A 22 -15.59 5.34 -7.57
C ALA A 22 -17.03 5.87 -7.70
N SER A 23 -17.81 5.81 -6.62
CA SER A 23 -19.17 6.37 -6.56
C SER A 23 -19.21 7.89 -6.36
N GLY A 24 -18.06 8.54 -6.17
CA GLY A 24 -17.98 9.98 -5.94
C GLY A 24 -18.52 10.41 -4.57
N GLN A 25 -18.60 9.49 -3.60
CA GLN A 25 -19.08 9.77 -2.24
C GLN A 25 -18.01 10.40 -1.33
N THR A 26 -16.83 10.70 -1.89
CA THR A 26 -15.68 11.21 -1.15
C THR A 26 -15.18 12.51 -1.78
N ASP A 27 -14.68 13.42 -0.95
CA ASP A 27 -13.94 14.62 -1.36
C ASP A 27 -12.47 14.33 -1.72
N ALA A 28 -12.03 13.08 -1.55
CA ALA A 28 -10.66 12.67 -1.85
C ALA A 28 -10.38 12.64 -3.36
N GLY A 29 -9.26 13.26 -3.76
CA GLY A 29 -8.82 13.30 -5.16
C GLY A 29 -8.25 11.99 -5.70
N SER A 30 -8.00 10.98 -4.86
CA SER A 30 -7.51 9.66 -5.27
C SER A 30 -7.69 8.59 -4.20
N LEU A 31 -7.61 7.32 -4.63
CA LEU A 31 -7.64 6.16 -3.72
C LEU A 31 -6.50 6.19 -2.70
N GLN A 32 -5.29 6.61 -3.11
CA GLN A 32 -4.13 6.70 -2.21
C GLN A 32 -4.34 7.73 -1.10
N HIS A 33 -5.07 8.80 -1.40
CA HIS A 33 -5.38 9.82 -0.41
C HIS A 33 -6.54 9.40 0.49
N TYR A 34 -7.52 8.68 -0.05
CA TYR A 34 -8.71 8.26 0.68
C TYR A 34 -8.46 7.10 1.65
N ALA A 35 -7.71 6.10 1.20
CA ALA A 35 -7.45 4.88 1.96
C ALA A 35 -6.55 5.15 3.16
N ALA A 36 -6.97 4.67 4.34
CA ALA A 36 -6.16 4.71 5.55
C ALA A 36 -5.59 3.33 5.82
N LEU A 37 -4.40 3.06 5.28
CA LEU A 37 -3.78 1.75 5.36
C LEU A 37 -2.74 1.70 6.49
N ASP A 38 -2.69 0.56 7.16
CA ASP A 38 -1.52 0.11 7.92
C ASP A 38 -0.83 -0.99 7.12
N VAL A 39 0.50 -0.90 7.03
CA VAL A 39 1.33 -1.85 6.31
C VAL A 39 2.44 -2.29 7.25
N GLY A 40 2.56 -3.60 7.49
CA GLY A 40 3.52 -4.12 8.45
C GLY A 40 3.81 -5.60 8.28
N PHE A 41 4.91 -6.05 8.89
CA PHE A 41 5.26 -7.46 8.95
C PHE A 41 4.52 -8.16 10.10
N THR A 42 4.16 -9.42 9.89
CA THR A 42 3.59 -10.35 10.87
C THR A 42 4.45 -11.62 10.88
N ASP A 43 4.19 -12.54 11.80
CA ASP A 43 4.88 -13.85 11.85
C ASP A 43 4.73 -14.66 10.55
N ARG A 44 3.70 -14.37 9.76
CA ARG A 44 3.39 -15.05 8.49
C ARG A 44 3.98 -14.32 7.27
N GLY A 45 4.21 -13.01 7.33
CA GLY A 45 4.73 -12.24 6.19
C GLY A 45 4.36 -10.77 6.23
N LEU A 46 3.78 -10.23 5.16
CA LEU A 46 3.37 -8.81 5.07
C LEU A 46 1.85 -8.68 5.10
N GLN A 47 1.33 -7.81 5.95
CA GLN A 47 -0.09 -7.49 6.02
C GLN A 47 -0.34 -6.05 5.60
N VAL A 48 -1.42 -5.86 4.83
CA VAL A 48 -2.05 -4.57 4.57
C VAL A 48 -3.45 -4.59 5.18
N TRP A 49 -3.71 -3.63 6.06
CA TRP A 49 -4.98 -3.49 6.78
C TRP A 49 -5.59 -2.14 6.48
N CYS A 50 -6.90 -2.10 6.19
CA CYS A 50 -7.62 -0.85 6.05
C CYS A 50 -8.20 -0.44 7.40
N ARG A 51 -7.66 0.64 7.98
CA ARG A 51 -8.16 1.22 9.24
C ARG A 51 -9.52 1.86 9.07
N ARG A 52 -9.83 2.42 7.91
CA ARG A 52 -11.11 3.11 7.66
C ARG A 52 -12.31 2.17 7.78
N HIS A 53 -12.16 0.93 7.31
CA HIS A 53 -13.25 -0.06 7.29
C HIS A 53 -12.98 -1.27 8.19
N GLU A 54 -11.91 -1.22 8.99
CA GLU A 54 -11.48 -2.28 9.90
C GLU A 54 -11.46 -3.67 9.25
N LEU A 55 -10.79 -3.78 8.10
CA LEU A 55 -10.77 -5.03 7.34
C LEU A 55 -9.42 -5.31 6.68
N ASN A 56 -9.16 -6.60 6.46
CA ASN A 56 -7.96 -7.05 5.76
C ASN A 56 -8.04 -6.68 4.28
N VAL A 57 -6.98 -6.04 3.76
CA VAL A 57 -6.82 -5.81 2.32
C VAL A 57 -6.08 -6.97 1.69
N VAL A 58 -4.93 -7.32 2.25
CA VAL A 58 -4.17 -8.50 1.87
C VAL A 58 -3.29 -8.97 3.03
N HIS A 59 -3.05 -10.27 3.09
CA HIS A 59 -1.98 -10.85 3.90
C HIS A 59 -1.15 -11.76 2.99
N VAL A 60 0.07 -11.32 2.68
CA VAL A 60 1.02 -12.11 1.90
C VAL A 60 1.73 -13.05 2.87
N ASP A 61 1.65 -14.33 2.59
CA ASP A 61 2.36 -15.38 3.31
C ASP A 61 3.71 -15.60 2.65
N PHE A 62 4.77 -15.59 3.44
CA PHE A 62 6.11 -15.89 2.94
C PHE A 62 6.47 -17.36 3.10
N ASP A 63 5.60 -18.18 3.69
CA ASP A 63 5.82 -19.61 3.92
C ASP A 63 7.14 -19.89 4.67
N GLY A 64 7.43 -19.05 5.65
CA GLY A 64 8.68 -19.10 6.42
C GLY A 64 9.94 -18.67 5.64
N MET A 65 9.81 -18.24 4.38
CA MET A 65 10.95 -17.76 3.59
C MET A 65 11.32 -16.32 3.94
N ALA A 66 12.62 -16.06 4.03
CA ALA A 66 13.15 -14.70 4.02
C ALA A 66 13.20 -14.20 2.56
N LEU A 67 12.32 -13.25 2.22
CA LEU A 67 12.34 -12.62 0.89
C LEU A 67 13.46 -11.59 0.79
N ASP A 68 14.06 -11.47 -0.40
CA ASP A 68 14.96 -10.35 -0.70
C ASP A 68 14.19 -9.04 -0.67
N ALA A 69 14.65 -8.09 0.14
CA ALA A 69 14.01 -6.81 0.38
C ALA A 69 15.05 -5.71 0.49
N ASP A 70 14.82 -4.62 -0.25
CA ASP A 70 15.70 -3.46 -0.27
C ASP A 70 15.03 -2.30 0.49
N PHE A 71 15.39 -2.15 1.78
CA PHE A 71 14.80 -1.17 2.69
C PHE A 71 15.44 0.22 2.62
N ARG A 72 16.26 0.50 1.59
CA ARG A 72 16.85 1.82 1.42
C ARG A 72 15.79 2.81 0.98
N CYS A 73 15.66 3.91 1.71
CA CYS A 73 14.83 5.04 1.31
C CYS A 73 15.65 5.99 0.41
N LEU A 74 15.33 6.04 -0.88
CA LEU A 74 15.97 6.99 -1.79
C LEU A 74 15.10 8.25 -1.92
N GLU A 75 15.71 9.39 -1.63
CA GLU A 75 15.15 10.68 -1.98
C GLU A 75 15.45 10.97 -3.45
N LYS A 76 14.50 11.59 -4.16
CA LYS A 76 14.83 12.21 -5.44
C LYS A 76 15.73 13.40 -5.11
N THR A 77 17.03 13.29 -5.39
CA THR A 77 17.88 14.47 -5.44
C THR A 77 17.28 15.41 -6.47
N ALA A 78 17.09 16.68 -6.09
CA ALA A 78 16.71 17.72 -7.04
C ALA A 78 17.80 17.75 -8.12
N SER A 79 17.47 17.25 -9.31
CA SER A 79 18.27 17.47 -10.49
C SER A 79 18.21 18.96 -10.81
N GLU A 80 19.37 19.63 -10.77
CA GLU A 80 19.61 20.92 -11.41
C GLU A 80 19.22 20.91 -12.90
#